data_AF-A0A0D5MAV5-F1
#
_entry.id   AF-A0A0D5MAV5-F1
#
_cell.length_a   1.000
_cell.length_b   1.000
_cell.length_c   1.000
_cell.angle_alpha   90.00
_cell.angle_beta   90.00
_cell.angle_gamma   90.00
#
_symmetry.space_group_name_H-M   'P 1'
#
loop_
_entity.id
_entity.type
_entity.pdbx_description
1 polymer ?
#
loop_
_entity_poly.entity_id
_entity_poly.type
_entity_poly.pdbx_seq_one_letter_code
_entity_poly.pdbx_strand_id
1 'polypeptide(L)'
;MAKTKSPRKRTAAHSNKPISVRERSKIEQMARLAYSWRYVLHSRAEAGEPIPAHHHGKNLLCIATPEKIEATYTVASGTFRHWQAIVIAYVRDGESEYRSWAWVQTQTPIIASKDGISPLLAHANSIALEGMEQTDDCYARATILAPWDAKHPILPDRYAARLQSRLGLTKEDIVAVSEWDKPEIMTVSASEIELDIALAKALRESDALTD
;
A
#
# COMPACT_ATOMS: atom_id res chain seq x y z
N MET A 1 -13.06 53.44 22.08
CA MET A 1 -13.72 52.44 21.21
C MET A 1 -12.70 51.91 20.20
N ALA A 2 -12.16 50.72 20.42
CA ALA A 2 -11.14 50.12 19.54
C ALA A 2 -11.79 49.40 18.35
N LYS A 3 -11.41 49.75 17.13
CA LYS A 3 -11.86 49.09 15.90
C LYS A 3 -11.10 47.76 15.72
N THR A 4 -11.75 46.65 16.01
CA THR A 4 -11.28 45.29 15.70
C THR A 4 -11.25 45.08 14.19
N LYS A 5 -10.05 44.94 13.62
CA LYS A 5 -9.88 44.52 12.21
C LYS A 5 -10.16 43.02 12.10
N SER A 6 -11.09 42.67 11.23
CA SER A 6 -11.39 41.28 10.85
C SER A 6 -10.14 40.58 10.26
N PRO A 7 -9.87 39.32 10.62
CA PRO A 7 -8.80 38.56 10.00
C PRO A 7 -9.20 38.18 8.57
N ARG A 8 -8.41 38.63 7.59
CA ARG A 8 -8.51 38.16 6.19
C ARG A 8 -8.34 36.64 6.16
N LYS A 9 -9.43 35.91 5.88
CA LYS A 9 -9.37 34.53 5.38
C LYS A 9 -8.54 34.52 4.10
N ARG A 10 -7.28 34.07 4.18
CA ARG A 10 -6.53 33.60 3.02
C ARG A 10 -7.06 32.20 2.68
N THR A 11 -8.15 32.13 1.94
CA THR A 11 -8.43 30.94 1.12
C THR A 11 -7.35 30.92 0.05
N ALA A 12 -6.30 30.15 0.26
CA ALA A 12 -5.35 29.85 -0.80
C ALA A 12 -6.13 29.06 -1.86
N ALA A 13 -6.46 29.73 -2.97
CA ALA A 13 -6.88 29.05 -4.17
C ALA A 13 -5.74 28.08 -4.54
N HIS A 14 -6.00 26.78 -4.43
CA HIS A 14 -5.16 25.76 -5.02
C HIS A 14 -5.21 26.00 -6.54
N SER A 15 -4.22 26.74 -7.03
CA SER A 15 -4.04 26.93 -8.46
C SER A 15 -3.69 25.57 -9.05
N ASN A 16 -4.50 25.10 -10.01
CA ASN A 16 -4.17 24.04 -10.97
C ASN A 16 -2.94 24.47 -11.79
N LYS A 17 -1.77 24.56 -11.16
CA LYS A 17 -0.52 24.74 -11.86
C LYS A 17 -0.02 23.37 -12.29
N PRO A 18 0.31 23.18 -13.58
CA PRO A 18 0.92 21.94 -14.03
C PRO A 18 2.20 21.67 -13.24
N ILE A 19 2.34 20.45 -12.75
CA ILE A 19 3.46 20.01 -11.92
C ILE A 19 4.76 20.15 -12.73
N SER A 20 5.73 20.91 -12.23
CA SER A 20 7.02 21.05 -12.92
C SER A 20 7.78 19.72 -12.99
N VAL A 21 8.67 19.54 -13.98
CA VAL A 21 9.50 18.32 -14.12
C VAL A 21 10.28 18.00 -12.82
N ARG A 22 10.78 19.03 -12.14
CA ARG A 22 11.51 18.89 -10.87
C ARG A 22 10.59 18.43 -9.74
N GLU A 23 9.36 18.93 -9.69
CA GLU A 23 8.35 18.50 -8.71
C GLU A 23 7.88 17.09 -8.99
N ARG A 24 7.65 16.72 -10.27
CA ARG A 24 7.30 15.36 -10.67
C ARG A 24 8.38 14.37 -10.26
N SER A 25 9.66 14.67 -10.49
CA SER A 25 10.78 13.83 -10.04
C SER A 25 10.83 13.65 -8.52
N LYS A 26 10.57 14.73 -7.76
CA LYS A 26 10.46 14.63 -6.28
C LYS A 26 9.26 13.80 -5.85
N ILE A 27 8.10 13.97 -6.48
CA ILE A 27 6.89 13.19 -6.19
C ILE A 27 7.13 11.71 -6.55
N GLU A 28 7.83 11.43 -7.65
CA GLU A 28 8.21 10.06 -8.02
C GLU A 28 9.13 9.41 -7.00
N GLN A 29 10.11 10.16 -6.48
CA GLN A 29 10.98 9.71 -5.39
C GLN A 29 10.19 9.47 -4.10
N MET A 30 9.29 10.39 -3.74
CA MET A 30 8.40 10.24 -2.59
C MET A 30 7.45 9.05 -2.74
N ALA A 31 6.96 8.80 -3.94
CA ALA A 31 6.11 7.67 -4.26
C ALA A 31 6.82 6.32 -4.07
N ARG A 32 8.16 6.27 -4.14
CA ARG A 32 8.93 5.05 -3.76
C ARG A 32 8.92 4.78 -2.26
N LEU A 33 8.66 5.80 -1.45
CA LEU A 33 8.58 5.70 0.00
C LEU A 33 7.14 5.64 0.50
N ALA A 34 6.16 5.74 -0.41
CA ALA A 34 4.77 5.51 -0.08
C ALA A 34 4.55 4.03 0.18
N TYR A 35 3.73 3.74 1.17
CA TYR A 35 3.19 2.40 1.39
C TYR A 35 1.85 2.56 2.08
N SER A 36 0.96 1.62 1.86
CA SER A 36 -0.27 1.49 2.63
C SER A 36 -0.20 0.23 3.46
N TRP A 37 -0.95 0.21 4.55
CA TRP A 37 -1.16 -1.01 5.30
C TRP A 37 -2.60 -1.12 5.77
N ARG A 38 -3.00 -2.34 6.10
CA ARG A 38 -4.31 -2.67 6.65
C ARG A 38 -4.11 -3.73 7.73
N TYR A 39 -4.84 -3.63 8.84
CA TYR A 39 -4.94 -4.70 9.84
C TYR A 39 -6.40 -4.97 10.13
N VAL A 40 -6.81 -6.23 10.09
CA VAL A 40 -8.17 -6.69 10.32
C VAL A 40 -8.13 -7.76 11.40
N LEU A 41 -8.86 -7.54 12.49
CA LEU A 41 -9.13 -8.56 13.50
C LEU A 41 -10.46 -9.24 13.12
N HIS A 42 -10.40 -10.50 12.68
CA HIS A 42 -11.53 -11.21 12.09
C HIS A 42 -12.66 -11.43 13.10
N SER A 43 -12.34 -11.77 14.35
CA SER A 43 -13.35 -11.89 15.41
C SER A 43 -14.18 -10.61 15.63
N ARG A 44 -13.56 -9.43 15.52
CA ARG A 44 -14.26 -8.14 15.60
C ARG A 44 -15.05 -7.84 14.34
N ALA A 45 -14.50 -8.17 13.17
CA ALA A 45 -15.18 -7.98 11.90
C ALA A 45 -16.44 -8.87 11.80
N GLU A 46 -16.37 -10.12 12.27
CA GLU A 46 -17.49 -11.06 12.35
C GLU A 46 -18.56 -10.62 13.36
N ALA A 47 -18.13 -10.03 14.48
CA ALA A 47 -19.04 -9.39 15.44
C ALA A 47 -19.70 -8.10 14.88
N GLY A 48 -19.39 -7.69 13.64
CA GLY A 48 -19.92 -6.49 13.01
C GLY A 48 -19.40 -5.20 13.62
N GLU A 49 -18.33 -5.26 14.42
CA GLU A 49 -17.76 -4.05 15.02
C GLU A 49 -17.16 -3.15 13.92
N PRO A 50 -17.30 -1.82 14.04
CA PRO A 50 -16.65 -0.91 13.13
C PRO A 50 -15.15 -1.09 13.21
N ILE A 51 -14.55 -1.55 12.11
CA ILE A 51 -13.10 -1.56 11.94
C ILE A 51 -12.66 -0.10 12.03
N PRO A 52 -11.74 0.28 12.95
CA PRO A 52 -11.43 1.69 13.14
C PRO A 52 -10.92 2.29 11.83
N ALA A 53 -11.22 3.57 11.53
CA ALA A 53 -10.91 4.17 10.22
C ALA A 53 -9.42 4.09 9.81
N HIS A 54 -8.50 4.00 10.78
CA HIS A 54 -7.07 3.79 10.52
C HIS A 54 -6.71 2.36 10.07
N HIS A 55 -7.66 1.42 10.12
CA HIS A 55 -7.60 0.02 9.73
C HIS A 55 -8.39 -0.32 8.45
N HIS A 56 -9.15 0.63 7.90
CA HIS A 56 -9.72 0.48 6.56
C HIS A 56 -8.65 0.78 5.52
N GLY A 57 -8.41 -0.18 4.62
CA GLY A 57 -7.41 -0.08 3.57
C GLY A 57 -7.55 1.20 2.74
N LYS A 58 -6.38 1.76 2.36
CA LYS A 58 -6.10 3.08 1.73
C LYS A 58 -5.48 4.15 2.64
N ASN A 59 -4.99 3.80 3.83
CA ASN A 59 -4.09 4.71 4.56
C ASN A 59 -2.69 4.64 3.97
N LEU A 60 -2.45 5.40 2.90
CA LEU A 60 -1.12 5.61 2.33
C LEU A 60 -0.31 6.42 3.35
N LEU A 61 0.51 5.74 4.16
CA LEU A 61 1.46 6.38 5.05
C LEU A 61 2.70 6.72 4.24
N CYS A 62 2.63 7.84 3.53
CA CYS A 62 3.86 8.56 3.24
C CYS A 62 4.27 9.28 4.53
N ILE A 63 5.57 9.33 4.84
CA ILE A 63 6.10 10.28 5.84
C ILE A 63 6.02 11.67 5.20
N ALA A 64 4.80 12.19 5.05
CA ALA A 64 4.53 13.41 4.31
C ALA A 64 3.20 14.05 4.73
N THR A 65 3.03 15.33 4.39
CA THR A 65 1.78 16.05 4.65
C THR A 65 0.63 15.47 3.82
N PRO A 66 -0.64 15.68 4.20
CA PRO A 66 -1.80 15.18 3.45
C PRO A 66 -1.77 15.52 1.96
N GLU A 67 -1.35 16.72 1.59
CA GLU A 67 -1.27 17.17 0.19
C GLU A 67 -0.23 16.37 -0.60
N LYS A 68 0.87 16.00 0.06
CA LYS A 68 1.92 15.16 -0.53
C LYS A 68 1.48 13.70 -0.65
N ILE A 69 0.65 13.22 0.29
CA ILE A 69 0.03 11.89 0.22
C ILE A 69 -0.91 11.83 -0.98
N GLU A 70 -1.77 12.82 -1.16
CA GLU A 70 -2.70 12.90 -2.28
C GLU A 70 -1.97 12.96 -3.63
N ALA A 71 -0.99 13.87 -3.78
CA ALA A 71 -0.18 13.96 -5.00
C ALA A 71 0.57 12.65 -5.29
N THR A 72 1.09 12.00 -4.25
CA THR A 72 1.78 10.71 -4.37
C THR A 72 0.82 9.60 -4.79
N TYR A 73 -0.41 9.58 -4.23
CA TYR A 73 -1.43 8.61 -4.59
C TYR A 73 -1.87 8.79 -6.06
N THR A 74 -2.09 10.02 -6.51
CA THR A 74 -2.43 10.32 -7.91
C THR A 74 -1.36 9.82 -8.86
N VAL A 75 -0.08 10.08 -8.54
CA VAL A 75 1.04 9.59 -9.36
C VAL A 75 1.21 8.07 -9.27
N ALA A 76 1.03 7.46 -8.10
CA ALA A 76 1.18 6.01 -7.94
C ALA A 76 0.02 5.21 -8.56
N SER A 77 -1.20 5.74 -8.54
CA SER A 77 -2.40 5.09 -9.09
C SER A 77 -2.57 5.30 -10.60
N GLY A 78 -1.95 6.32 -11.19
CA GLY A 78 -1.98 6.58 -12.64
C GLY A 78 -0.70 6.21 -13.40
N THR A 79 0.28 5.57 -12.75
CA THR A 79 1.57 5.22 -13.35
C THR A 79 1.91 3.77 -13.15
N PHE A 80 2.43 3.13 -14.19
CA PHE A 80 3.05 1.81 -14.13
C PHE A 80 4.16 1.78 -13.10
N ARG A 81 4.03 0.91 -12.10
CA ARG A 81 5.05 0.68 -11.06
C ARG A 81 5.14 -0.79 -10.73
N HIS A 82 6.32 -1.24 -10.32
CA HIS A 82 6.38 -2.52 -9.64
C HIS A 82 5.77 -2.38 -8.26
N TRP A 83 5.08 -3.42 -7.82
CA TRP A 83 4.44 -3.46 -6.51
C TRP A 83 4.93 -4.65 -5.73
N GLN A 84 4.90 -4.53 -4.42
CA GLN A 84 5.08 -5.63 -3.50
C GLN A 84 4.03 -5.58 -2.40
N ALA A 85 3.62 -6.78 -1.97
CA ALA A 85 2.70 -7.00 -0.89
C ALA A 85 3.36 -7.90 0.16
N ILE A 86 3.22 -7.51 1.42
CA ILE A 86 3.58 -8.32 2.57
C ILE A 86 2.29 -8.61 3.32
N VAL A 87 1.92 -9.87 3.45
CA VAL A 87 0.75 -10.30 4.24
C VAL A 87 1.26 -10.98 5.50
N ILE A 88 0.58 -10.71 6.61
CA ILE A 88 0.84 -11.33 7.93
C ILE A 88 -0.48 -11.91 8.39
N ALA A 89 -0.59 -13.23 8.45
CA ALA A 89 -1.70 -13.92 9.09
C ALA A 89 -1.33 -14.18 10.55
N TYR A 90 -2.23 -13.84 11.46
CA TYR A 90 -2.10 -14.15 12.88
C TYR A 90 -3.00 -15.34 13.15
N VAL A 91 -2.38 -16.42 13.60
CA VAL A 91 -2.96 -17.76 13.62
C VAL A 91 -2.94 -18.28 15.04
N ARG A 92 -4.00 -18.99 15.41
CA ARG A 92 -4.09 -19.68 16.68
C ARG A 92 -4.27 -21.17 16.43
N ASP A 93 -3.44 -21.98 17.09
CA ASP A 93 -3.57 -23.43 17.18
C ASP A 93 -3.76 -23.80 18.66
N GLY A 94 -4.99 -24.09 19.05
CA GLY A 94 -5.36 -24.31 20.45
C GLY A 94 -5.03 -23.10 21.34
N GLU A 95 -4.05 -23.27 22.24
CA GLU A 95 -3.56 -22.20 23.12
C GLU A 95 -2.33 -21.45 22.56
N SER A 96 -1.76 -21.93 21.46
CA SER A 96 -0.57 -21.33 20.84
C SER A 96 -0.97 -20.29 19.81
N GLU A 97 -0.25 -19.16 19.78
CA GLU A 97 -0.41 -18.15 18.73
C GLU A 97 0.90 -18.00 17.96
N TYR A 98 0.80 -17.98 16.63
CA TYR A 98 1.92 -17.78 15.74
C TYR A 98 1.52 -16.89 14.56
N ARG A 99 2.50 -16.53 13.74
CA ARG A 99 2.28 -15.70 12.55
C ARG A 99 2.80 -16.41 11.32
N SER A 100 1.97 -16.44 10.30
CA SER A 100 2.39 -16.84 8.96
C SER A 100 2.51 -15.60 8.09
N TRP A 101 3.45 -15.61 7.15
CA TRP A 101 3.77 -14.45 6.34
C TRP A 101 3.67 -14.81 4.86
N ALA A 102 3.47 -13.81 4.00
CA ALA A 102 3.82 -13.86 2.58
C ALA A 102 4.52 -12.58 2.15
N TRP A 103 5.52 -12.69 1.29
CA TRP A 103 6.10 -11.54 0.58
C TRP A 103 6.10 -11.82 -0.92
N VAL A 104 5.30 -11.03 -1.64
CA VAL A 104 5.10 -11.18 -3.08
C VAL A 104 5.42 -9.87 -3.77
N GLN A 105 6.03 -9.94 -4.95
CA GLN A 105 6.22 -8.79 -5.83
C GLN A 105 5.72 -9.05 -7.24
N THR A 106 5.41 -7.97 -7.97
CA THR A 106 5.08 -8.06 -9.39
C THR A 106 6.34 -8.22 -10.24
N GLN A 107 6.31 -9.14 -11.19
CA GLN A 107 7.40 -9.27 -12.18
C GLN A 107 7.49 -8.03 -13.08
N THR A 108 6.34 -7.52 -13.51
CA THR A 108 6.20 -6.37 -14.40
C THR A 108 5.54 -5.20 -13.67
N PRO A 109 5.76 -3.96 -14.16
CA PRO A 109 5.01 -2.82 -13.66
C PRO A 109 3.51 -2.96 -13.97
N ILE A 110 2.66 -2.59 -13.01
CA ILE A 110 1.20 -2.55 -13.16
C ILE A 110 0.65 -1.22 -12.61
N ILE A 111 -0.59 -0.91 -12.98
CA ILE A 111 -1.29 0.29 -12.50
C ILE A 111 -2.18 -0.09 -11.33
N ALA A 112 -2.08 0.66 -10.23
CA ALA A 112 -2.89 0.40 -9.03
C ALA A 112 -4.31 0.97 -9.07
N SER A 113 -4.82 1.28 -10.26
CA SER A 113 -6.16 1.82 -10.45
C SER A 113 -7.17 0.68 -10.47
N LYS A 114 -8.36 0.92 -9.92
CA LYS A 114 -9.45 -0.08 -9.81
C LYS A 114 -8.97 -1.36 -9.12
N ASP A 115 -8.98 -2.49 -9.82
CA ASP A 115 -8.66 -3.82 -9.30
C ASP A 115 -7.24 -4.30 -9.61
N GLY A 116 -6.37 -3.45 -10.19
CA GLY A 116 -5.03 -3.89 -10.64
C GLY A 116 -4.15 -4.49 -9.53
N ILE A 117 -4.32 -4.08 -8.27
CA ILE A 117 -3.59 -4.63 -7.12
C ILE A 117 -4.24 -5.88 -6.51
N SER A 118 -5.53 -6.10 -6.75
CA SER A 118 -6.29 -7.19 -6.13
C SER A 118 -5.66 -8.57 -6.38
N PRO A 119 -5.15 -8.91 -7.58
CA PRO A 119 -4.45 -10.18 -7.82
C PRO A 119 -3.19 -10.35 -6.97
N LEU A 120 -2.38 -9.29 -6.82
CA LEU A 120 -1.16 -9.32 -5.98
C LEU A 120 -1.50 -9.64 -4.53
N LEU A 121 -2.55 -9.00 -4.02
CA LEU A 121 -3.04 -9.24 -2.66
C LEU A 121 -3.61 -10.64 -2.52
N ALA A 122 -4.40 -11.12 -3.48
CA ALA A 122 -4.96 -12.46 -3.44
C ALA A 122 -3.86 -13.53 -3.41
N HIS A 123 -2.82 -13.37 -4.23
CA HIS A 123 -1.67 -14.28 -4.26
C HIS A 123 -0.90 -14.28 -2.94
N ALA A 124 -0.58 -13.11 -2.41
CA ALA A 124 0.08 -13.01 -1.10
C ALA A 124 -0.79 -13.59 0.03
N ASN A 125 -2.11 -13.40 -0.01
CA ASN A 125 -3.01 -14.02 0.95
C ASN A 125 -3.01 -15.54 0.84
N SER A 126 -2.98 -16.11 -0.37
CA SER A 126 -2.95 -17.56 -0.56
C SER A 126 -1.70 -18.17 0.08
N ILE A 127 -0.54 -17.54 -0.09
CA ILE A 127 0.73 -18.02 0.46
C ILE A 127 0.74 -17.87 1.99
N ALA A 128 0.28 -16.74 2.53
CA ALA A 128 0.28 -16.50 3.97
C ALA A 128 -0.66 -17.46 4.73
N LEU A 129 -1.63 -18.04 4.04
CA LEU A 129 -2.58 -19.01 4.61
C LEU A 129 -2.28 -20.44 4.13
N GLU A 130 -1.22 -20.64 3.35
CA GLU A 130 -0.84 -21.96 2.86
C GLU A 130 -0.34 -22.83 4.03
N GLY A 131 -0.80 -24.08 4.06
CA GLY A 131 -0.39 -25.03 5.09
C GLY A 131 -1.09 -24.88 6.44
N MET A 132 -2.09 -23.98 6.56
CA MET A 132 -2.96 -23.96 7.74
C MET A 132 -3.73 -25.28 7.85
N GLU A 133 -3.63 -25.91 9.01
CA GLU A 133 -4.35 -27.13 9.34
C GLU A 133 -5.83 -26.84 9.62
N GLN A 134 -6.67 -27.89 9.64
CA GLN A 134 -8.10 -27.72 9.92
C GLN A 134 -8.40 -27.18 11.33
N THR A 135 -7.45 -27.30 12.26
CA THR A 135 -7.55 -26.81 13.64
C THR A 135 -7.03 -25.38 13.80
N ASP A 136 -6.30 -24.86 12.82
CA ASP A 136 -5.78 -23.50 12.83
C ASP A 136 -6.91 -22.49 12.60
N ASP A 137 -6.96 -21.46 13.45
CA ASP A 137 -7.87 -20.33 13.28
C ASP A 137 -7.09 -19.04 12.98
N CYS A 138 -7.30 -18.49 11.78
CA CYS A 138 -6.76 -17.20 11.38
C CYS A 138 -7.61 -16.07 11.97
N TYR A 139 -7.28 -15.66 13.19
CA TYR A 139 -8.06 -14.66 13.92
C TYR A 139 -7.77 -13.21 13.49
N ALA A 140 -6.63 -12.90 12.89
CA ALA A 140 -6.33 -11.56 12.38
C ALA A 140 -5.41 -11.57 11.15
N ARG A 141 -5.38 -10.45 10.43
CA ARG A 141 -4.54 -10.28 9.25
C ARG A 141 -4.03 -8.87 9.08
N ALA A 142 -2.75 -8.72 8.80
CA ALA A 142 -2.16 -7.50 8.30
C ALA A 142 -1.74 -7.61 6.84
N THR A 143 -1.71 -6.47 6.16
CA THR A 143 -1.19 -6.33 4.80
C THR A 143 -0.42 -5.04 4.70
N ILE A 144 0.76 -5.06 4.08
CA ILE A 144 1.55 -3.90 3.71
C ILE A 144 1.68 -3.94 2.18
N LEU A 145 1.36 -2.83 1.51
CA LEU A 145 1.48 -2.69 0.08
C LEU A 145 2.38 -1.50 -0.23
N ALA A 146 3.40 -1.72 -1.06
CA ALA A 146 4.33 -0.66 -1.44
C ALA A 146 4.72 -0.76 -2.92
N PRO A 147 4.75 0.35 -3.66
CA PRO A 147 5.45 0.41 -4.93
C PRO A 147 6.96 0.36 -4.69
N TRP A 148 7.70 -0.23 -5.63
CA TRP A 148 9.16 -0.27 -5.59
C TRP A 148 9.76 -0.02 -6.98
N ASP A 149 11.08 0.20 -7.01
CA ASP A 149 11.85 0.40 -8.24
C ASP A 149 12.70 -0.85 -8.48
N ALA A 150 12.62 -1.47 -9.66
CA ALA A 150 13.42 -2.64 -10.04
C ALA A 150 14.92 -2.48 -9.71
N LYS A 151 15.44 -1.26 -9.79
CA LYS A 151 16.85 -0.93 -9.50
C LYS A 151 17.16 -0.78 -8.02
N HIS A 152 16.13 -0.57 -7.20
CA HIS A 152 16.20 -0.31 -5.76
C HIS A 152 15.12 -1.14 -5.04
N PRO A 153 15.27 -2.47 -4.96
CA PRO A 153 14.35 -3.33 -4.22
C PRO A 153 14.26 -2.89 -2.76
N ILE A 154 13.06 -2.95 -2.19
CA ILE A 154 12.80 -2.56 -0.81
C ILE A 154 12.54 -3.82 0.00
N LEU A 155 13.40 -4.06 0.98
CA LEU A 155 13.30 -5.22 1.85
C LEU A 155 12.10 -5.11 2.82
N PRO A 156 11.43 -6.23 3.12
CA PRO A 156 10.21 -6.27 3.93
C PRO A 156 10.47 -5.90 5.40
N ASP A 157 11.66 -6.17 5.91
CA ASP A 157 12.13 -5.82 7.26
C ASP A 157 12.00 -4.31 7.55
N ARG A 158 12.28 -3.45 6.57
CA ARG A 158 12.18 -1.99 6.73
C ARG A 158 10.74 -1.53 6.94
N TYR A 159 9.79 -2.15 6.25
CA TYR A 159 8.37 -1.83 6.43
C TYR A 159 7.82 -2.44 7.72
N ALA A 160 8.19 -3.68 8.03
CA ALA A 160 7.86 -4.35 9.29
C ALA A 160 8.37 -3.54 10.50
N ALA A 161 9.62 -3.08 10.47
CA ALA A 161 10.21 -2.24 11.52
C ALA A 161 9.47 -0.90 11.67
N ARG A 162 9.09 -0.25 10.57
CA ARG A 162 8.32 1.01 10.62
C ARG A 162 6.92 0.83 11.19
N LEU A 163 6.33 -0.33 11.01
CA LEU A 163 4.98 -0.66 11.47
C LEU A 163 4.96 -1.51 12.74
N GLN A 164 6.12 -1.75 13.36
CA GLN A 164 6.32 -2.68 14.46
C GLN A 164 5.25 -2.52 15.55
N SER A 165 5.11 -1.32 16.11
CA SER A 165 4.17 -1.06 17.19
C SER A 165 2.71 -1.17 16.78
N ARG A 166 2.39 -0.90 15.51
CA ARG A 166 1.02 -0.95 14.97
C ARG A 166 0.58 -2.37 14.65
N LEU A 167 1.52 -3.20 14.23
CA LEU A 167 1.32 -4.59 13.86
C LEU A 167 1.59 -5.54 15.04
N GLY A 168 1.96 -5.01 16.20
CA GLY A 168 2.28 -5.82 17.38
C GLY A 168 3.44 -6.80 17.12
N LEU A 169 4.45 -6.37 16.35
CA LEU A 169 5.61 -7.19 16.00
C LEU A 169 6.68 -7.06 17.07
N THR A 170 7.31 -8.17 17.43
CA THR A 170 8.50 -8.17 18.28
C THR A 170 9.75 -7.82 17.45
N LYS A 171 10.92 -7.75 18.09
CA LYS A 171 12.17 -7.55 17.35
C LYS A 171 12.56 -8.82 16.60
N GLU A 172 12.30 -9.97 17.20
CA GLU A 172 12.53 -11.29 16.62
C GLU A 172 11.69 -11.48 15.35
N ASP A 173 10.43 -11.02 15.35
CA ASP A 173 9.57 -11.04 14.16
C ASP A 173 10.19 -10.27 12.98
N ILE A 174 10.79 -9.10 13.24
CA ILE A 174 11.42 -8.29 12.20
C ILE A 174 12.68 -8.97 11.65
N VAL A 175 13.47 -9.60 12.53
CA VAL A 175 14.68 -10.33 12.13
C VAL A 175 14.31 -11.55 11.29
N ALA A 176 13.30 -12.32 11.69
CA ALA A 176 12.80 -13.46 10.91
C ALA A 176 12.36 -13.03 9.50
N VAL A 177 11.70 -11.87 9.37
CA VAL A 177 11.33 -11.30 8.05
C VAL A 177 12.56 -10.90 7.23
N SER A 178 13.66 -10.51 7.87
CA SER A 178 14.90 -10.16 7.17
C SER A 178 15.67 -11.39 6.66
N GLU A 179 15.41 -12.57 7.23
CA GLU A 179 16.00 -13.84 6.80
C GLU A 179 15.30 -14.43 5.56
N TRP A 180 14.19 -13.82 5.12
CA TRP A 180 13.56 -14.18 3.87
C TRP A 180 14.36 -13.68 2.67
N ASP A 181 15.09 -14.61 2.06
CA ASP A 181 16.06 -14.32 1.00
C ASP A 181 15.47 -13.61 -0.23
N LYS A 182 14.27 -14.01 -0.68
CA LYS A 182 13.64 -13.49 -1.90
C LYS A 182 12.11 -13.50 -1.83
N PRO A 183 11.43 -12.51 -2.44
CA PRO A 183 9.98 -12.54 -2.59
C PRO A 183 9.56 -13.57 -3.64
N GLU A 184 8.34 -14.06 -3.49
CA GLU A 184 7.64 -14.77 -4.55
C GLU A 184 7.29 -13.79 -5.69
N ILE A 185 7.41 -14.25 -6.93
CA ILE A 185 7.20 -13.41 -8.11
C ILE A 185 5.84 -13.72 -8.73
N MET A 186 4.93 -12.75 -8.65
CA MET A 186 3.66 -12.82 -9.38
C MET A 186 3.86 -12.40 -10.84
N THR A 187 3.53 -13.31 -11.76
CA THR A 187 3.46 -13.04 -13.19
C THR A 187 2.06 -12.59 -13.57
N VAL A 188 1.93 -11.46 -14.27
CA VAL A 188 0.66 -10.97 -14.82
C VAL A 188 0.64 -11.27 -16.32
N SER A 189 -0.51 -11.66 -16.86
CA SER A 189 -0.60 -12.02 -18.27
C SER A 189 -0.38 -10.80 -19.19
N ALA A 190 0.23 -11.02 -20.35
CA ALA A 190 0.53 -9.94 -21.30
C ALA A 190 -0.75 -9.19 -21.74
N SER A 191 -1.88 -9.89 -21.88
CA SER A 191 -3.18 -9.31 -22.25
C SER A 191 -3.73 -8.34 -21.19
N GLU A 192 -3.50 -8.59 -19.91
CA GLU A 192 -3.93 -7.69 -18.83
C GLU A 192 -3.07 -6.42 -18.79
N ILE A 193 -1.76 -6.57 -19.05
CA ILE A 193 -0.83 -5.44 -19.14
C ILE A 193 -1.19 -4.53 -20.33
N GLU A 194 -1.53 -5.11 -21.48
CA GLU A 194 -1.95 -4.33 -22.67
C GLU A 194 -3.23 -3.53 -22.42
N LEU A 195 -4.20 -4.11 -21.68
CA LEU A 195 -5.43 -3.42 -21.28
C LEU A 195 -5.14 -2.25 -20.34
N ASP A 196 -4.25 -2.44 -19.36
CA ASP A 196 -3.79 -1.39 -18.47
C ASP A 196 -3.04 -0.29 -19.23
N ILE A 197 -2.25 -0.63 -20.25
CA ILE A 197 -1.52 0.33 -21.08
C ILE A 197 -2.51 1.20 -21.85
N ALA A 198 -3.54 0.58 -22.45
CA ALA A 198 -4.59 1.30 -23.15
C ALA A 198 -5.38 2.23 -22.21
N LEU A 199 -5.69 1.78 -20.99
CA LEU A 199 -6.38 2.58 -19.97
C LEU A 199 -5.53 3.77 -19.49
N ALA A 200 -4.24 3.56 -19.22
CA ALA A 200 -3.33 4.63 -18.83
C ALA A 200 -3.18 5.69 -19.92
N LYS A 201 -3.12 5.25 -21.17
CA LYS A 201 -3.02 6.15 -22.33
C LYS A 201 -4.29 6.99 -22.46
N ALA A 202 -5.47 6.37 -22.35
CA ALA A 202 -6.76 7.06 -22.40
C ALA A 202 -6.92 8.09 -21.26
N LEU A 203 -6.48 7.77 -20.04
CA LEU A 203 -6.51 8.70 -18.90
C LEU A 203 -5.60 9.91 -19.12
N ARG A 204 -4.40 9.71 -19.69
CA ARG A 204 -3.48 10.81 -20.03
C ARG A 204 -4.00 11.70 -21.15
N GLU A 205 -4.70 11.12 -22.13
CA GLU A 205 -5.31 11.86 -23.24
C GLU A 205 -6.56 12.66 -22.79
N SER A 206 -7.34 12.09 -21.86
CA SER A 206 -8.47 12.78 -21.20
C SER A 206 -8.01 14.03 -20.45
N ASP A 207 -6.96 13.91 -19.63
CA ASP A 207 -6.43 15.05 -18.86
C ASP A 207 -5.90 16.17 -19.78
N ALA A 208 -5.36 15.81 -20.96
CA ALA A 208 -4.86 16.75 -21.95
C ALA A 208 -5.95 17.46 -22.78
N LEU A 209 -7.19 16.96 -22.77
CA LEU A 209 -8.34 17.54 -23.48
C LEU A 209 -9.17 18.48 -22.58
N THR A 210 -8.90 18.49 -21.28
CA THR A 210 -9.51 19.39 -20.29
C THR A 210 -8.67 20.63 -19.97
N ASP A 211 -7.47 20.73 -20.53
CA ASP A 211 -6.62 21.94 -20.58
C ASP A 211 -6.94 22.80 -21.82
#